data_AF-A0A975ZD32-F1
#
_entry.id   AF-A0A975ZD32-F1
#
_cell.length_a   1.000
_cell.length_b   1.000
_cell.length_c   1.000
_cell.angle_alpha   90.00
_cell.angle_beta   90.00
_cell.angle_gamma   90.00
#
_symmetry.space_group_name_H-M   'P 1'
#
loop_
_entity.id
_entity.type
_entity.pdbx_description
1 polymer ?
#
loop_
_entity_poly.entity_id
_entity_poly.type
_entity_poly.pdbx_seq_one_letter_code
_entity_poly.pdbx_strand_id
1 'polypeptide(L)'
;MFVYVILKQHLGKDWDLASLGEGSIRSETRKRINDAKKYGYLGYEVSSPMLFLSGGELTALIGHDAYWKYFARYFKASKEIVLSKLLEIGTVRNALAHFRPVKEDDIDLIKQNTRHILLSIEDCLVQLTSITDIVPTNSAERWYSELKSIGAGFASTVLMSSKDENWIRASLRYEMPTLRMSMRDTYLNATVANLRAHRILLKWPDLKDWVIYLSESKPHPEIQGTGMSAVKAVSLVFARSDLVESLDAIVGILRQIALQVESETQLLQTDNLARGDLVDSQSLTGSRKDEDARWSFNTGKLDPPVGLVDDVEYWGQRYHFGTGFVASTTTYPWMPATVSNDDDDIPF
;
A
#
# COMPACT_ATOMS: atom_id res chain seq x y z
N MET A 1 7.38 -6.85 -4.72
CA MET A 1 7.29 -5.38 -4.55
C MET A 1 8.28 -4.62 -5.41
N PHE A 2 9.59 -4.74 -5.19
CA PHE A 2 10.60 -4.00 -5.97
C PHE A 2 10.41 -4.11 -7.49
N VAL A 3 10.29 -5.33 -8.02
CA VAL A 3 10.04 -5.56 -9.45
C VAL A 3 8.77 -4.84 -9.95
N TYR A 4 7.68 -4.90 -9.18
CA TYR A 4 6.44 -4.18 -9.51
C TYR A 4 6.67 -2.67 -9.57
N VAL A 5 7.28 -2.07 -8.54
CA VAL A 5 7.52 -0.62 -8.47
C VAL A 5 8.32 -0.14 -9.67
N ILE A 6 9.41 -0.85 -10.00
CA ILE A 6 10.29 -0.45 -11.11
C ILE A 6 9.59 -0.63 -12.47
N LEU A 7 8.90 -1.74 -12.69
CA LEU A 7 8.15 -1.95 -13.93
C LEU A 7 7.00 -0.95 -14.05
N LYS A 8 6.26 -0.67 -12.96
CA LYS A 8 5.17 0.30 -12.92
C LYS A 8 5.67 1.70 -13.27
N GLN A 9 6.77 2.13 -12.67
CA GLN A 9 7.39 3.42 -12.96
C GLN A 9 7.79 3.57 -14.44
N HIS A 10 8.30 2.51 -15.07
CA HIS A 10 8.87 2.62 -16.42
C HIS A 10 7.95 2.17 -17.55
N LEU A 11 6.93 1.36 -17.27
CA LEU A 11 5.97 0.84 -18.23
C LEU A 11 4.54 1.34 -17.98
N GLY A 12 4.30 2.07 -16.88
CA GLY A 12 2.99 2.61 -16.54
C GLY A 12 1.93 1.51 -16.46
N LYS A 13 0.84 1.68 -17.20
CA LYS A 13 -0.26 0.71 -17.30
C LYS A 13 0.12 -0.63 -17.92
N ASP A 14 1.20 -0.68 -18.70
CA ASP A 14 1.64 -1.87 -19.43
C ASP A 14 2.64 -2.72 -18.63
N TRP A 15 2.85 -2.41 -17.35
CA TRP A 15 3.78 -3.12 -16.48
C TRP A 15 3.49 -4.64 -16.40
N ASP A 16 2.21 -5.02 -16.45
CA ASP A 16 1.77 -6.41 -16.38
C ASP A 16 1.83 -7.13 -17.75
N LEU A 17 2.12 -6.40 -18.83
CA LEU A 17 2.44 -6.97 -20.14
C LEU A 17 3.92 -7.34 -20.27
N ALA A 18 4.74 -7.07 -19.24
CA ALA A 18 6.14 -7.46 -19.23
C ALA A 18 6.30 -8.98 -19.47
N SER A 19 7.19 -9.32 -20.40
CA SER A 19 7.41 -10.69 -20.87
C SER A 19 8.19 -11.52 -19.85
N LEU A 20 7.72 -12.75 -19.65
CA LEU A 20 8.35 -13.83 -18.91
C LEU A 20 8.94 -14.90 -19.85
N GLY A 21 9.04 -14.62 -21.15
CA GLY A 21 9.41 -15.58 -22.19
C GLY A 21 8.16 -16.12 -22.91
N GLU A 22 7.61 -17.23 -22.43
CA GLU A 22 6.43 -17.88 -23.05
C GLU A 22 5.09 -17.19 -22.72
N GLY A 23 5.10 -16.10 -21.95
CA GLY A 23 3.92 -15.33 -21.57
C GLY A 23 4.25 -13.97 -20.99
N SER A 24 3.25 -13.28 -20.48
CA SER A 24 3.37 -12.02 -19.73
C SER A 24 3.02 -12.24 -18.26
N ILE A 25 3.37 -11.27 -17.40
CA ILE A 25 2.91 -11.25 -16.01
C ILE A 25 1.38 -11.44 -15.97
N ARG A 26 0.62 -10.69 -16.76
CA ARG A 26 -0.85 -10.79 -16.82
C ARG A 26 -1.35 -12.18 -17.19
N SER A 27 -0.80 -12.79 -18.25
CA SER A 27 -1.29 -14.10 -18.71
C SER A 27 -0.99 -15.22 -17.71
N GLU A 28 0.22 -15.21 -17.13
CA GLU A 28 0.66 -16.27 -16.21
C GLU A 28 -0.02 -16.16 -14.84
N THR A 29 -0.12 -14.94 -14.30
CA THR A 29 -0.83 -14.70 -13.04
C THR A 29 -2.32 -15.00 -13.15
N ARG A 30 -2.98 -14.64 -14.27
CA ARG A 30 -4.38 -14.99 -14.52
C ARG A 30 -4.61 -16.50 -14.56
N LYS A 31 -3.70 -17.25 -15.18
CA LYS A 31 -3.74 -18.72 -15.20
C LYS A 31 -3.66 -19.27 -13.77
N ARG A 32 -2.68 -18.81 -12.99
CA ARG A 32 -2.46 -19.28 -11.60
C ARG A 32 -3.59 -18.87 -10.65
N ILE A 33 -4.17 -17.69 -10.80
CA ILE A 33 -5.37 -17.26 -10.05
C ILE A 33 -6.54 -18.20 -10.36
N ASN A 34 -6.77 -18.52 -11.63
CA ASN A 34 -7.85 -19.43 -12.02
C ASN A 34 -7.61 -20.84 -11.50
N ASP A 35 -6.38 -21.33 -11.53
CA ASP A 35 -6.01 -22.63 -10.98
C ASP A 35 -6.23 -22.63 -9.46
N ALA A 36 -5.77 -21.61 -8.74
CA ALA A 36 -6.02 -21.47 -7.30
C ALA A 36 -7.51 -21.50 -6.95
N LYS A 37 -8.35 -20.78 -7.70
CA LYS A 37 -9.82 -20.79 -7.53
C LYS A 37 -10.44 -22.17 -7.79
N LYS A 38 -9.93 -22.92 -8.77
CA LYS A 38 -10.40 -24.29 -9.05
C LYS A 38 -9.97 -25.28 -7.98
N TYR A 39 -8.76 -25.11 -7.44
CA TYR A 39 -8.19 -26.03 -6.46
C TYR A 39 -8.53 -25.69 -5.02
N GLY A 40 -9.19 -24.54 -4.73
CA GLY A 40 -10.11 -24.21 -3.62
C GLY A 40 -9.77 -24.52 -2.15
N TYR A 41 -8.88 -25.46 -1.86
CA TYR A 41 -8.61 -26.06 -0.54
C TYR A 41 -7.10 -26.13 -0.22
N LEU A 42 -6.22 -25.63 -1.10
CA LEU A 42 -4.75 -25.75 -0.94
C LEU A 42 -4.01 -24.40 -0.76
N GLY A 43 -4.71 -23.27 -0.70
CA GLY A 43 -4.04 -21.97 -0.55
C GLY A 43 -4.95 -20.84 -0.08
N TYR A 44 -4.32 -19.76 0.36
CA TYR A 44 -4.99 -18.53 0.77
C TYR A 44 -5.58 -17.79 -0.45
N GLU A 45 -6.69 -17.09 -0.26
CA GLU A 45 -7.19 -16.15 -1.26
C GLU A 45 -6.20 -14.98 -1.38
N VAL A 46 -5.49 -14.95 -2.49
CA VAL A 46 -4.54 -13.90 -2.83
C VAL A 46 -5.06 -13.21 -4.08
N SER A 47 -5.31 -11.90 -3.96
CA SER A 47 -5.86 -11.10 -5.06
C SER A 47 -4.78 -10.43 -5.93
N SER A 48 -3.55 -10.26 -5.41
CA SER A 48 -2.48 -9.56 -6.11
C SER A 48 -1.76 -10.46 -7.12
N PRO A 49 -1.70 -10.08 -8.42
CA PRO A 49 -0.95 -10.79 -9.44
C PRO A 49 0.53 -11.00 -9.07
N MET A 50 1.13 -10.05 -8.35
CA MET A 50 2.56 -10.10 -7.98
C MET A 50 2.90 -11.25 -7.04
N LEU A 51 1.94 -11.76 -6.29
CA LEU A 51 2.14 -12.90 -5.38
C LEU A 51 2.04 -14.26 -6.09
N PHE A 52 1.62 -14.27 -7.36
CA PHE A 52 1.62 -15.48 -8.18
C PHE A 52 2.92 -15.67 -8.95
N LEU A 53 3.86 -14.72 -8.91
CA LEU A 53 5.18 -14.87 -9.56
C LEU A 53 6.17 -15.56 -8.63
N SER A 54 6.96 -16.48 -9.19
CA SER A 54 8.03 -17.19 -8.51
C SER A 54 9.30 -16.34 -8.40
N GLY A 55 10.18 -16.67 -7.45
CA GLY A 55 11.49 -16.01 -7.34
C GLY A 55 12.35 -16.13 -8.61
N GLY A 56 12.20 -17.24 -9.36
CA GLY A 56 12.86 -17.43 -10.65
C GLY A 56 12.35 -16.46 -11.72
N GLU A 57 11.03 -16.27 -11.82
CA GLU A 57 10.42 -15.30 -12.75
C GLU A 57 10.78 -13.86 -12.39
N LEU A 58 10.79 -13.52 -11.10
CA LEU A 58 11.24 -12.20 -10.65
C LEU A 58 12.71 -11.95 -11.02
N THR A 59 13.57 -12.96 -10.86
CA THR A 59 14.98 -12.88 -11.26
C THR A 59 15.12 -12.74 -12.78
N ALA A 60 14.32 -13.49 -13.55
CA ALA A 60 14.29 -13.40 -15.00
C ALA A 60 13.84 -12.02 -15.50
N LEU A 61 12.82 -11.42 -14.87
CA LEU A 61 12.36 -10.06 -15.19
C LEU A 61 13.46 -9.02 -14.94
N ILE A 62 14.13 -9.10 -13.79
CA ILE A 62 15.26 -8.21 -13.46
C ILE A 62 16.35 -8.36 -14.53
N GLY A 63 16.70 -9.59 -14.89
CA GLY A 63 17.73 -9.92 -15.87
C GLY A 63 17.31 -9.83 -17.33
N HIS A 64 16.08 -9.46 -17.66
CA HIS A 64 15.65 -9.47 -19.06
C HIS A 64 16.32 -8.31 -19.81
N ASP A 65 16.85 -8.52 -21.02
CA ASP A 65 17.58 -7.47 -21.77
C ASP A 65 16.74 -6.21 -22.00
N ALA A 66 15.44 -6.38 -22.28
CA ALA A 66 14.52 -5.26 -22.47
C ALA A 66 14.30 -4.41 -21.20
N TYR A 67 14.47 -5.00 -20.01
CA TYR A 67 14.11 -4.37 -18.72
C TYR A 67 15.32 -4.06 -17.85
N TRP A 68 16.48 -4.68 -18.10
CA TRP A 68 17.70 -4.48 -17.32
C TRP A 68 18.07 -3.00 -17.19
N LYS A 69 17.87 -2.20 -18.24
CA LYS A 69 18.10 -0.74 -18.22
C LYS A 69 17.34 -0.01 -17.09
N TYR A 70 16.21 -0.53 -16.64
CA TYR A 70 15.41 0.03 -15.53
C TYR A 70 15.96 -0.41 -14.17
N PHE A 71 16.49 -1.63 -14.09
CA PHE A 71 16.97 -2.24 -12.84
C PHE A 71 18.44 -1.92 -12.54
N ALA A 72 19.27 -1.74 -13.57
CA ALA A 72 20.72 -1.63 -13.44
C ALA A 72 21.17 -0.57 -12.43
N ARG A 73 20.49 0.58 -12.38
CA ARG A 73 20.82 1.70 -11.47
C ARG A 73 20.74 1.32 -9.99
N TYR A 74 19.99 0.28 -9.64
CA TYR A 74 19.84 -0.18 -8.27
C TYR A 74 20.92 -1.18 -7.88
N PHE A 75 21.75 -1.66 -8.81
CA PHE A 75 22.78 -2.65 -8.50
C PHE A 75 24.17 -2.07 -8.71
N LYS A 76 25.08 -2.32 -7.76
CA LYS A 76 26.48 -1.88 -7.82
C LYS A 76 27.39 -2.89 -8.54
N ALA A 77 26.81 -3.86 -9.25
CA ALA A 77 27.51 -4.98 -9.88
C ALA A 77 26.98 -5.23 -11.29
N SER A 78 27.71 -6.02 -12.08
CA SER A 78 27.25 -6.40 -13.42
C SER A 78 25.99 -7.25 -13.34
N LYS A 79 25.25 -7.27 -14.46
CA LYS A 79 24.02 -8.06 -14.62
C LYS A 79 24.23 -9.52 -14.24
N GLU A 80 25.33 -10.12 -14.70
CA GLU A 80 25.67 -11.53 -14.48
C GLU A 80 25.86 -11.82 -12.99
N ILE A 81 26.57 -10.95 -12.27
CA ILE A 81 26.82 -11.09 -10.83
C ILE A 81 25.51 -10.98 -10.05
N VAL A 82 24.66 -10.01 -10.40
CA VAL A 82 23.35 -9.83 -9.74
C VAL A 82 22.49 -11.07 -9.92
N LEU A 83 22.42 -11.61 -11.14
CA LEU A 83 21.62 -12.80 -11.43
C LEU A 83 22.16 -14.04 -10.72
N SER A 84 23.48 -14.26 -10.70
CA SER A 84 24.09 -15.37 -9.94
C SER A 84 23.65 -15.34 -8.48
N LYS A 85 23.77 -14.17 -7.83
CA LYS A 85 23.45 -14.01 -6.41
C LYS A 85 21.96 -14.20 -6.11
N LEU A 86 21.08 -13.71 -6.97
CA LEU A 86 19.63 -13.92 -6.83
C LEU A 86 19.26 -15.41 -7.02
N LEU A 87 19.90 -16.11 -7.97
CA LEU A 87 19.70 -17.55 -8.18
C LEU A 87 20.22 -18.40 -7.01
N GLU A 88 21.34 -18.01 -6.40
CA GLU A 88 21.85 -18.64 -5.19
C GLU A 88 20.84 -18.51 -4.03
N ILE A 89 20.26 -17.32 -3.83
CA ILE A 89 19.17 -17.11 -2.85
C ILE A 89 17.96 -18.00 -3.20
N GLY A 90 17.57 -18.04 -4.48
CA GLY A 90 16.48 -18.87 -4.96
C GLY A 90 16.69 -20.37 -4.71
N THR A 91 17.94 -20.84 -4.78
CA THR A 91 18.30 -22.24 -4.54
C THR A 91 18.06 -22.63 -3.08
N VAL A 92 18.51 -21.82 -2.12
CA VAL A 92 18.26 -22.05 -0.69
C VAL A 92 16.76 -21.95 -0.37
N ARG A 93 16.06 -20.95 -0.92
CA ARG A 93 14.60 -20.83 -0.78
C ARG A 93 13.87 -22.08 -1.29
N ASN A 94 14.28 -22.63 -2.43
CA ASN A 94 13.67 -23.84 -2.99
C ASN A 94 13.98 -25.07 -2.15
N ALA A 95 15.19 -25.17 -1.57
CA ALA A 95 15.49 -26.23 -0.62
C ALA A 95 14.54 -26.17 0.59
N LEU A 96 14.34 -24.98 1.16
CA LEU A 96 13.40 -24.74 2.26
C LEU A 96 11.96 -25.11 1.88
N ALA A 97 11.48 -24.67 0.72
CA ALA A 97 10.13 -24.98 0.23
C ALA A 97 9.88 -26.49 0.01
N HIS A 98 10.95 -27.28 -0.20
CA HIS A 98 10.89 -28.73 -0.31
C HIS A 98 11.28 -29.44 1.00
N PHE A 99 11.25 -28.73 2.14
CA PHE A 99 11.61 -29.26 3.46
C PHE A 99 12.97 -29.95 3.51
N ARG A 100 13.92 -29.48 2.69
CA ARG A 100 15.29 -29.99 2.71
C ARG A 100 16.08 -29.31 3.83
N PRO A 101 17.02 -30.00 4.49
CA PRO A 101 17.88 -29.40 5.50
C PRO A 101 18.66 -28.20 4.93
N VAL A 102 18.60 -27.08 5.62
CA VAL A 102 19.40 -25.88 5.34
C VAL A 102 20.66 -25.93 6.21
N LYS A 103 21.83 -25.82 5.60
CA LYS A 103 23.13 -25.86 6.31
C LYS A 103 23.55 -24.47 6.77
N GLU A 104 24.52 -24.41 7.68
CA GLU A 104 25.10 -23.14 8.14
C GLU A 104 25.72 -22.35 6.98
N ASP A 105 26.41 -23.03 6.06
CA ASP A 105 26.96 -22.42 4.83
C ASP A 105 25.87 -21.76 3.96
N ASP A 106 24.66 -22.34 3.89
CA ASP A 106 23.54 -21.77 3.13
C ASP A 106 23.07 -20.46 3.79
N ILE A 107 23.02 -20.43 5.13
CA ILE A 107 22.65 -19.23 5.90
C ILE A 107 23.67 -18.12 5.65
N ASP A 108 24.96 -18.43 5.69
CA ASP A 108 26.02 -17.44 5.48
C ASP A 108 26.05 -16.93 4.03
N LEU A 109 25.79 -17.80 3.05
CA LEU A 109 25.56 -17.42 1.67
C LEU A 109 24.40 -16.42 1.54
N ILE A 110 23.25 -16.69 2.20
CA ILE A 110 22.11 -15.78 2.19
C ILE A 110 22.47 -14.43 2.80
N LYS A 111 23.14 -14.41 3.96
CA LYS A 111 23.57 -13.18 4.62
C LYS A 111 24.48 -12.35 3.70
N GLN A 112 25.46 -12.99 3.06
CA GLN A 112 26.40 -12.32 2.17
C GLN A 112 25.69 -11.75 0.92
N ASN A 113 24.85 -12.56 0.26
CA ASN A 113 24.15 -12.13 -0.94
C ASN A 113 23.09 -11.04 -0.64
N THR A 114 22.45 -11.11 0.52
CA THR A 114 21.54 -10.05 1.01
C THR A 114 22.29 -8.73 1.15
N ARG A 115 23.47 -8.73 1.78
CA ARG A 115 24.30 -7.52 1.91
C ARG A 115 24.75 -6.97 0.58
N HIS A 116 25.06 -7.82 -0.40
CA HIS A 116 25.58 -7.35 -1.69
C HIS A 116 24.50 -6.84 -2.65
N ILE A 117 23.30 -7.44 -2.63
CA ILE A 117 22.26 -7.19 -3.63
C ILE A 117 21.04 -6.50 -3.04
N LEU A 118 20.59 -6.90 -1.85
CA LEU A 118 19.31 -6.45 -1.31
C LEU A 118 19.40 -5.09 -0.61
N LEU A 119 20.59 -4.60 -0.23
CA LEU A 119 20.71 -3.27 0.41
C LEU A 119 20.22 -2.14 -0.48
N SER A 120 20.54 -2.13 -1.76
CA SER A 120 20.04 -1.07 -2.66
C SER A 120 18.55 -1.22 -2.97
N ILE A 121 18.03 -2.46 -2.97
CA ILE A 121 16.60 -2.71 -3.08
C ILE A 121 15.88 -2.17 -1.84
N GLU A 122 16.46 -2.41 -0.67
CA GLU A 122 16.00 -1.90 0.61
C GLU A 122 15.96 -0.38 0.61
N ASP A 123 17.04 0.28 0.21
CA ASP A 123 17.10 1.73 0.09
C ASP A 123 15.96 2.26 -0.80
N CYS A 124 15.73 1.65 -1.96
CA CYS A 124 14.63 2.02 -2.85
C CYS A 124 13.25 1.86 -2.19
N LEU A 125 13.00 0.73 -1.53
CA LEU A 125 11.71 0.45 -0.91
C LEU A 125 11.47 1.34 0.32
N VAL A 126 12.50 1.64 1.11
CA VAL A 126 12.42 2.56 2.25
C VAL A 126 12.13 3.99 1.76
N GLN A 127 12.81 4.47 0.71
CA GLN A 127 12.53 5.79 0.13
C GLN A 127 11.08 5.92 -0.34
N LEU A 128 10.52 4.85 -0.90
CA LEU A 128 9.15 4.81 -1.41
C LEU A 128 8.10 4.69 -0.28
N THR A 129 8.36 3.84 0.72
CA THR A 129 7.35 3.48 1.74
C THR A 129 7.38 4.37 2.97
N SER A 130 8.53 4.96 3.27
CA SER A 130 8.76 5.85 4.42
C SER A 130 8.88 7.32 4.01
N ILE A 131 8.11 7.73 3.00
CA ILE A 131 8.00 9.14 2.60
C ILE A 131 7.47 9.95 3.79
N THR A 132 8.26 10.87 4.33
CA THR A 132 7.87 11.72 5.47
C THR A 132 8.24 13.18 5.32
N ASP A 133 9.14 13.51 4.38
CA ASP A 133 9.66 14.87 4.28
C ASP A 133 8.57 15.77 3.73
N ILE A 134 8.18 16.76 4.55
CA ILE A 134 7.14 17.71 4.19
C ILE A 134 7.69 18.63 3.10
N VAL A 135 6.95 18.75 2.01
CA VAL A 135 7.33 19.67 0.93
C VAL A 135 7.16 21.11 1.43
N PRO A 136 8.21 21.95 1.41
CA PRO A 136 8.16 23.32 1.92
C PRO A 136 7.06 24.16 1.28
N THR A 137 6.39 25.00 2.07
CA THR A 137 5.27 25.85 1.61
C THR A 137 5.66 26.93 0.61
N ASN A 138 6.94 27.27 0.55
CA ASN A 138 7.53 28.19 -0.42
C ASN A 138 8.03 27.50 -1.70
N SER A 139 7.70 26.21 -1.91
CA SER A 139 8.02 25.54 -3.17
C SER A 139 7.34 26.25 -4.34
N ALA A 140 8.13 26.61 -5.35
CA ALA A 140 7.65 27.24 -6.58
C ALA A 140 7.17 26.22 -7.62
N GLU A 141 7.19 24.92 -7.29
CA GLU A 141 6.82 23.88 -8.24
C GLU A 141 5.31 23.84 -8.47
N ARG A 142 4.93 23.82 -9.75
CA ARG A 142 3.52 23.86 -10.19
C ARG A 142 2.69 22.74 -9.56
N TRP A 143 3.21 21.51 -9.51
CA TRP A 143 2.47 20.37 -8.95
C TRP A 143 2.17 20.57 -7.46
N TYR A 144 3.05 21.25 -6.71
CA TYR A 144 2.84 21.49 -5.30
C TYR A 144 1.65 22.42 -5.08
N SER A 145 1.65 23.59 -5.74
CA SER A 145 0.59 24.59 -5.56
C SER A 145 -0.77 24.06 -6.03
N GLU A 146 -0.81 23.34 -7.14
CA GLU A 146 -2.06 22.78 -7.67
C GLU A 146 -2.64 21.67 -6.78
N LEU A 147 -1.82 20.71 -6.35
CA LEU A 147 -2.30 19.63 -5.46
C LEU A 147 -2.61 20.15 -4.05
N LYS A 148 -1.84 21.11 -3.53
CA LYS A 148 -2.07 21.69 -2.21
C LYS A 148 -3.38 22.47 -2.15
N SER A 149 -3.80 23.06 -3.27
CA SER A 149 -5.09 23.75 -3.41
C SER A 149 -6.30 22.81 -3.34
N ILE A 150 -6.09 21.50 -3.45
CA ILE A 150 -7.16 20.51 -3.40
C ILE A 150 -7.61 20.37 -1.94
N GLY A 151 -8.85 20.76 -1.69
CA GLY A 151 -9.55 20.58 -0.43
C GLY A 151 -10.95 21.15 -0.51
N ALA A 152 -11.87 20.54 0.22
CA ALA A 152 -13.25 20.96 0.36
C ALA A 152 -13.76 20.42 1.70
N GLY A 153 -14.27 21.29 2.58
CA GLY A 153 -14.89 20.94 3.86
C GLY A 153 -14.11 19.87 4.64
N PHE A 154 -14.55 18.61 4.52
CA PHE A 154 -14.03 17.44 5.23
C PHE A 154 -12.75 16.83 4.63
N ALA A 155 -12.32 17.26 3.45
CA ALA A 155 -11.17 16.71 2.74
C ALA A 155 -10.08 17.77 2.51
N SER A 156 -8.82 17.43 2.78
CA SER A 156 -7.66 18.29 2.53
C SER A 156 -6.46 17.49 2.05
N THR A 157 -5.52 18.15 1.37
CA THR A 157 -4.34 17.47 0.82
C THR A 157 -3.06 17.89 1.55
N VAL A 158 -2.23 16.91 1.88
CA VAL A 158 -0.88 17.09 2.42
C VAL A 158 0.12 16.43 1.50
N LEU A 159 1.19 17.14 1.17
CA LEU A 159 2.20 16.70 0.20
C LEU A 159 3.51 16.44 0.90
N MET A 160 4.11 15.30 0.57
CA MET A 160 5.40 14.87 1.11
C MET A 160 6.25 14.28 -0.03
N SER A 161 7.56 14.35 0.10
CA SER A 161 8.52 13.77 -0.85
C SER A 161 9.43 12.76 -0.16
N SER A 162 9.94 11.81 -0.93
CA SER A 162 11.09 11.01 -0.51
C SER A 162 12.32 11.90 -0.36
N LYS A 163 13.34 11.40 0.35
CA LYS A 163 14.60 12.13 0.57
C LYS A 163 15.37 12.38 -0.73
N ASP A 164 15.22 11.49 -1.70
CA ASP A 164 15.79 11.62 -3.05
C ASP A 164 14.85 12.38 -4.01
N GLU A 165 13.71 12.87 -3.53
CA GLU A 165 12.67 13.59 -4.27
C GLU A 165 12.10 12.86 -5.50
N ASN A 166 12.40 11.57 -5.67
CA ASN A 166 11.90 10.79 -6.81
C ASN A 166 10.45 10.35 -6.61
N TRP A 167 9.97 10.31 -5.37
CA TRP A 167 8.65 9.84 -5.00
C TRP A 167 7.88 10.94 -4.28
N ILE A 168 6.64 11.17 -4.72
CA ILE A 168 5.75 12.14 -4.13
C ILE A 168 4.56 11.42 -3.54
N ARG A 169 4.23 11.72 -2.28
CA ARG A 169 3.03 11.26 -1.61
C ARG A 169 2.01 12.40 -1.50
N ALA A 170 0.90 12.24 -2.21
CA ALA A 170 -0.29 13.04 -1.99
C ALA A 170 -1.19 12.35 -0.96
N SER A 171 -1.27 12.93 0.23
CA SER A 171 -2.08 12.42 1.33
C SER A 171 -3.40 13.18 1.40
N LEU A 172 -4.49 12.56 0.94
CA LEU A 172 -5.85 13.05 1.13
C LEU A 172 -6.28 12.75 2.57
N ARG A 173 -6.33 13.78 3.40
CA ARG A 173 -6.83 13.73 4.77
C ARG A 173 -8.32 13.96 4.77
N TYR A 174 -9.06 13.00 5.32
CA TYR A 174 -10.48 13.05 5.52
C TYR A 174 -10.79 13.18 7.02
N GLU A 175 -11.41 14.29 7.39
CA GLU A 175 -11.97 14.49 8.72
C GLU A 175 -13.27 13.69 8.81
N MET A 176 -13.31 12.71 9.70
CA MET A 176 -14.43 11.78 9.84
C MET A 176 -15.47 12.39 10.80
N PRO A 177 -16.58 12.97 10.31
CA PRO A 177 -17.60 13.48 11.21
C PRO A 177 -18.28 12.35 11.98
N THR A 178 -18.59 12.64 13.24
CA THR A 178 -19.45 11.81 14.06
C THR A 178 -20.90 12.08 13.68
N LEU A 179 -21.59 11.05 13.18
CA LEU A 179 -22.99 11.10 12.76
C LEU A 179 -23.94 10.92 13.96
N ARG A 180 -23.58 9.99 14.86
CA ARG A 180 -24.32 9.72 16.11
C ARG A 180 -23.35 9.30 17.19
N MET A 181 -23.61 9.68 18.42
CA MET A 181 -22.81 9.24 19.57
C MET A 181 -23.68 9.05 20.80
N SER A 182 -23.41 7.96 21.52
CA SER A 182 -23.96 7.67 22.83
C SER A 182 -22.82 7.31 23.75
N MET A 183 -22.61 8.10 24.79
CA MET A 183 -21.55 7.90 25.79
C MET A 183 -22.15 7.60 27.15
N ARG A 184 -21.58 6.62 27.84
CA ARG A 184 -21.75 6.32 29.27
C ARG A 184 -20.37 6.40 29.92
N ASP A 185 -20.32 6.32 31.25
CA ASP A 185 -19.08 6.57 32.03
C ASP A 185 -17.85 5.78 31.57
N THR A 186 -18.04 4.54 31.11
CA THR A 186 -16.96 3.63 30.69
C THR A 186 -17.08 3.13 29.26
N TYR A 187 -18.19 3.42 28.56
CA TYR A 187 -18.47 2.90 27.22
C TYR A 187 -19.00 3.97 26.29
N LEU A 188 -18.57 3.91 25.04
CA LEU A 188 -19.00 4.80 23.97
C LEU A 188 -19.36 4.00 22.74
N ASN A 189 -20.52 4.34 22.15
CA ASN A 189 -20.92 3.87 20.84
C ASN A 189 -21.06 5.09 19.93
N ALA A 190 -20.29 5.13 18.85
CA ALA A 190 -20.38 6.15 17.83
C ALA A 190 -20.71 5.54 16.48
N THR A 191 -21.35 6.33 15.64
CA THR A 191 -21.48 6.10 14.21
C THR A 191 -20.74 7.24 13.53
N VAL A 192 -19.78 6.91 12.68
CA VAL A 192 -18.92 7.88 11.98
C VAL A 192 -19.05 7.70 10.48
N ALA A 193 -18.84 8.78 9.74
CA ALA A 193 -18.62 8.68 8.31
C ALA A 193 -17.20 8.19 8.04
N ASN A 194 -17.06 7.15 7.22
CA ASN A 194 -15.80 6.49 6.92
C ASN A 194 -15.52 6.55 5.42
N LEU A 195 -14.27 6.89 5.07
CA LEU A 195 -13.80 6.88 3.69
C LEU A 195 -13.36 5.48 3.28
N ARG A 196 -13.95 4.97 2.21
CA ARG A 196 -13.63 3.68 1.59
C ARG A 196 -12.53 3.83 0.55
N ALA A 197 -11.28 3.86 1.01
CA ALA A 197 -10.11 4.10 0.16
C ALA A 197 -10.01 3.13 -1.03
N HIS A 198 -10.34 1.85 -0.84
CA HIS A 198 -10.35 0.84 -1.92
C HIS A 198 -11.31 1.17 -3.08
N ARG A 199 -12.35 2.00 -2.87
CA ARG A 199 -13.31 2.38 -3.92
C ARG A 199 -12.76 3.45 -4.86
N ILE A 200 -11.71 4.17 -4.47
CA ILE A 200 -11.12 5.25 -5.28
C ILE A 200 -10.61 4.68 -6.61
N LEU A 201 -9.81 3.62 -6.59
CA LEU A 201 -9.25 3.03 -7.80
C LEU A 201 -10.28 2.29 -8.65
N LEU A 202 -11.39 1.83 -8.05
CA LEU A 202 -12.50 1.23 -8.79
C LEU A 202 -13.29 2.30 -9.57
N LYS A 203 -13.46 3.49 -8.98
CA LYS A 203 -14.24 4.58 -9.57
C LYS A 203 -13.44 5.41 -10.57
N TRP A 204 -12.15 5.62 -10.31
CA TRP A 204 -11.24 6.31 -11.22
C TRP A 204 -10.11 5.35 -11.64
N PRO A 205 -10.40 4.41 -12.55
CA PRO A 205 -9.41 3.42 -12.99
C PRO A 205 -8.20 4.06 -13.66
N ASP A 206 -8.37 5.19 -14.35
CA ASP A 206 -7.26 5.92 -15.00
C ASP A 206 -6.18 6.34 -14.00
N LEU A 207 -6.55 6.57 -12.73
CA LEU A 207 -5.58 6.90 -11.68
C LEU A 207 -4.55 5.80 -11.45
N LYS A 208 -4.89 4.55 -11.78
CA LYS A 208 -3.98 3.41 -11.70
C LYS A 208 -2.78 3.58 -12.60
N ASP A 209 -2.88 4.34 -13.70
CA ASP A 209 -1.79 4.46 -14.66
C ASP A 209 -0.60 5.24 -14.08
N TRP A 210 -0.86 6.18 -13.16
CA TRP A 210 0.16 7.07 -12.59
C TRP A 210 0.54 6.73 -11.15
N VAL A 211 -0.38 6.12 -10.38
CA VAL A 211 -0.11 5.78 -8.99
C VAL A 211 0.74 4.50 -8.93
N ILE A 212 1.82 4.53 -8.15
CA ILE A 212 2.57 3.33 -7.79
C ILE A 212 1.72 2.49 -6.83
N TYR A 213 1.18 3.16 -5.79
CA TYR A 213 0.25 2.55 -4.87
C TYR A 213 -0.60 3.55 -4.10
N LEU A 214 -1.73 3.04 -3.59
CA LEU A 214 -2.65 3.68 -2.67
C LEU A 214 -2.65 2.89 -1.35
N SER A 215 -2.51 3.60 -0.22
CA SER A 215 -2.66 3.02 1.11
C SER A 215 -3.42 3.95 2.04
N GLU A 216 -3.90 3.45 3.18
CA GLU A 216 -4.68 4.25 4.14
C GLU A 216 -4.11 4.17 5.56
N SER A 217 -4.15 5.27 6.31
CA SER A 217 -3.79 5.23 7.73
C SER A 217 -4.91 4.60 8.55
N LYS A 218 -4.54 3.85 9.59
CA LYS A 218 -5.48 3.50 10.65
C LYS A 218 -5.94 4.79 11.35
N PRO A 219 -7.25 5.08 11.42
CA PRO A 219 -7.73 6.27 12.11
C PRO A 219 -7.50 6.10 13.62
N HIS A 220 -7.14 7.20 14.28
CA HIS A 220 -6.99 7.28 15.73
C HIS A 220 -8.04 8.23 16.28
N PRO A 221 -9.20 7.72 16.72
CA PRO A 221 -10.25 8.56 17.26
C PRO A 221 -9.85 9.14 18.62
N GLU A 222 -10.23 10.40 18.85
CA GLU A 222 -10.02 11.11 20.10
C GLU A 222 -11.33 11.74 20.56
N ILE A 223 -11.56 11.73 21.88
CA ILE A 223 -12.70 12.45 22.49
C ILE A 223 -12.30 13.90 22.69
N GLN A 224 -13.09 14.81 22.13
CA GLN A 224 -12.93 16.26 22.29
C GLN A 224 -14.22 16.84 22.86
N GLY A 225 -14.22 17.13 24.16
CA GLY A 225 -15.41 17.61 24.87
C GLY A 225 -16.54 16.59 24.83
N THR A 226 -17.68 16.98 24.24
CA THR A 226 -18.86 16.12 24.05
C THR A 226 -18.90 15.42 22.70
N GLY A 227 -17.84 15.54 21.89
CA GLY A 227 -17.74 14.95 20.56
C GLY A 227 -16.55 14.02 20.42
N MET A 228 -16.46 13.42 19.24
CA MET A 228 -15.32 12.60 18.83
C MET A 228 -14.80 13.10 17.48
N SER A 229 -13.48 13.23 17.39
CA SER A 229 -12.77 13.57 16.16
C SER A 229 -11.91 12.40 15.72
N ALA A 230 -11.93 12.08 14.45
CA ALA A 230 -11.02 11.12 13.86
C ALA A 230 -10.61 11.61 12.47
N VAL A 231 -9.37 11.32 12.08
CA VAL A 231 -8.87 11.61 10.74
C VAL A 231 -8.40 10.33 10.10
N LYS A 232 -8.82 10.10 8.86
CA LYS A 232 -8.33 9.03 8.01
C LYS A 232 -7.55 9.64 6.86
N ALA A 233 -6.33 9.19 6.61
CA ALA A 233 -5.50 9.67 5.53
C ALA A 233 -5.34 8.59 4.45
N VAL A 234 -5.67 8.93 3.21
CA VAL A 234 -5.39 8.11 2.03
C VAL A 234 -4.13 8.64 1.35
N SER A 235 -3.11 7.80 1.26
CA SER A 235 -1.82 8.10 0.65
C SER A 235 -1.79 7.56 -0.78
N LEU A 236 -1.67 8.45 -1.76
CA LEU A 236 -1.35 8.11 -3.14
C LEU A 236 0.11 8.44 -3.39
N VAL A 237 0.88 7.44 -3.84
CA VAL A 237 2.31 7.60 -4.12
C VAL A 237 2.56 7.54 -5.62
N PHE A 238 3.25 8.56 -6.12
CA PHE A 238 3.58 8.74 -7.53
C PHE A 238 5.11 8.80 -7.71
N ALA A 239 5.60 8.34 -8.85
CA ALA A 239 6.89 8.83 -9.32
C ALA A 239 6.76 10.31 -9.67
N ARG A 240 7.76 11.13 -9.30
CA ARG A 240 7.73 12.58 -9.56
C ARG A 240 7.61 12.89 -11.05
N SER A 241 8.29 12.14 -11.91
CA SER A 241 8.22 12.28 -13.37
C SER A 241 6.77 12.20 -13.86
N ASP A 242 6.08 11.14 -13.44
CA ASP A 242 4.75 10.79 -13.94
C ASP A 242 3.71 11.78 -13.40
N LEU A 243 3.89 12.22 -12.15
CA LEU A 243 3.08 13.26 -11.55
C LEU A 243 3.18 14.58 -12.30
N VAL A 244 4.40 14.99 -12.68
CA VAL A 244 4.63 16.26 -13.38
C VAL A 244 4.11 16.18 -14.82
N GLU A 245 4.34 15.06 -15.51
CA GLU A 245 3.89 14.86 -16.89
C GLU A 245 2.35 14.82 -16.99
N SER A 246 1.68 14.18 -16.03
CA SER A 246 0.23 13.98 -16.04
C SER A 246 -0.52 14.84 -15.01
N LEU A 247 0.06 15.98 -14.63
CA LEU A 247 -0.42 16.81 -13.52
C LEU A 247 -1.89 17.20 -13.65
N ASP A 248 -2.29 17.71 -14.82
CA ASP A 248 -3.65 18.24 -15.03
C ASP A 248 -4.71 17.15 -14.86
N ALA A 249 -4.43 15.94 -15.36
CA ALA A 249 -5.32 14.78 -15.23
C ALA A 249 -5.43 14.32 -13.77
N ILE A 250 -4.28 14.22 -13.08
CA ILE A 250 -4.22 13.81 -11.67
C ILE A 250 -4.94 14.82 -10.78
N VAL A 251 -4.69 16.12 -10.96
CA VAL A 251 -5.36 17.21 -10.23
C VAL A 251 -6.87 17.16 -10.48
N GLY A 252 -7.30 16.95 -11.73
CA GLY A 252 -8.71 16.80 -12.10
C GLY A 252 -9.39 15.67 -11.32
N ILE A 253 -8.77 14.48 -11.29
CA ILE A 253 -9.30 13.32 -10.57
C ILE A 253 -9.32 13.56 -9.06
N LEU A 254 -8.24 14.07 -8.47
CA LEU A 254 -8.17 14.32 -7.02
C LEU A 254 -9.17 15.38 -6.56
N ARG A 255 -9.46 16.40 -7.39
CA ARG A 255 -10.55 17.36 -7.12
C ARG A 255 -11.91 16.69 -7.16
N GLN A 256 -12.18 15.82 -8.12
CA GLN A 256 -13.44 15.06 -8.18
C GLN A 256 -13.61 14.17 -6.96
N ILE A 257 -12.53 13.49 -6.51
CA ILE A 257 -12.55 12.69 -5.28
C ILE A 257 -12.93 13.57 -4.08
N ALA A 258 -12.25 14.71 -3.89
CA ALA A 258 -12.51 15.61 -2.76
C ALA A 258 -13.97 16.14 -2.78
N LEU A 259 -14.47 16.56 -3.94
CA LEU A 259 -15.85 17.04 -4.10
C LEU A 259 -16.89 15.96 -3.83
N GLN A 260 -16.64 14.72 -4.27
CA GLN A 260 -17.56 13.61 -4.03
C GLN A 260 -17.56 13.20 -2.56
N VAL A 261 -16.38 13.14 -1.92
CA VAL A 261 -16.28 12.91 -0.47
C VAL A 261 -17.08 13.97 0.29
N GLU A 262 -16.91 15.25 -0.06
CA GLU A 262 -17.68 16.34 0.57
C GLU A 262 -19.20 16.14 0.41
N SER A 263 -19.66 15.91 -0.83
CA SER A 263 -21.09 15.76 -1.13
C SER A 263 -21.70 14.55 -0.42
N GLU A 264 -21.01 13.42 -0.38
CA GLU A 264 -21.51 12.20 0.27
C GLU A 264 -21.50 12.33 1.80
N THR A 265 -20.50 13.02 2.35
CA THR A 265 -20.44 13.29 3.79
C THR A 265 -21.57 14.22 4.24
N GLN A 266 -21.84 15.29 3.49
CA GLN A 266 -22.98 16.19 3.77
C GLN A 266 -24.33 15.43 3.68
N LEU A 267 -24.45 14.53 2.71
CA LEU A 267 -25.63 13.66 2.59
C LEU A 267 -25.79 12.78 3.82
N LEU A 268 -24.72 12.14 4.31
CA LEU A 268 -24.77 11.29 5.51
C LEU A 268 -25.09 12.05 6.79
N GLN A 269 -24.67 13.32 6.90
CA GLN A 269 -25.01 14.17 8.04
C GLN A 269 -26.49 14.54 8.08
N THR A 270 -27.14 14.67 6.92
CA THR A 270 -28.57 15.02 6.81
C THR A 270 -29.48 13.79 6.81
N ASP A 271 -29.06 12.72 6.15
CA ASP A 271 -29.74 11.43 6.09
C ASP A 271 -28.77 10.29 6.49
N ASN A 272 -28.91 9.85 7.74
CA ASN A 272 -28.09 8.79 8.32
C ASN A 272 -28.38 7.39 7.70
N LEU A 273 -29.39 7.25 6.83
CA LEU A 273 -29.68 6.02 6.09
C LEU A 273 -29.12 6.05 4.66
N ALA A 274 -28.66 7.20 4.19
CA ALA A 274 -28.01 7.32 2.90
C ALA A 274 -26.71 6.51 2.87
N ARG A 275 -26.29 6.13 1.66
CA ARG A 275 -25.01 5.45 1.44
C ARG A 275 -24.31 6.08 0.25
N GLY A 276 -23.18 6.73 0.50
CA GLY A 276 -22.30 7.21 -0.55
C GLY A 276 -21.54 6.06 -1.20
N ASP A 277 -20.86 6.33 -2.31
CA ASP A 277 -20.03 5.37 -3.03
C ASP A 277 -18.58 5.34 -2.49
N LEU A 278 -18.08 6.48 -2.01
CA LEU A 278 -16.80 6.60 -1.32
C LEU A 278 -16.95 6.68 0.19
N VAL A 279 -18.02 7.28 0.70
CA VAL A 279 -18.24 7.47 2.14
C VAL A 279 -19.40 6.61 2.60
N ASP A 280 -19.19 5.86 3.68
CA ASP A 280 -20.24 5.07 4.34
C ASP A 280 -20.31 5.34 5.83
N SER A 281 -21.41 4.92 6.44
CA SER A 281 -21.61 5.01 7.88
C SER A 281 -21.09 3.73 8.55
N GLN A 282 -20.17 3.87 9.49
CA GLN A 282 -19.59 2.74 10.23
C GLN A 282 -19.74 2.93 11.74
N SER A 283 -19.98 1.82 12.45
CA SER A 283 -20.06 1.82 13.90
C SER A 283 -18.67 1.69 14.53
N LEU A 284 -18.42 2.50 15.55
CA LEU A 284 -17.21 2.49 16.37
C LEU A 284 -17.60 2.30 17.83
N THR A 285 -16.89 1.43 18.55
CA THR A 285 -17.07 1.27 20.00
C THR A 285 -15.81 1.67 20.74
N GLY A 286 -15.95 2.43 21.82
CA GLY A 286 -14.86 2.81 22.70
C GLY A 286 -15.11 2.35 24.14
N SER A 287 -14.04 2.04 24.85
CA SER A 287 -14.08 1.81 26.29
C SER A 287 -13.00 2.63 27.00
N ARG A 288 -13.31 3.12 28.20
CA ARG A 288 -12.35 3.84 29.03
C ARG A 288 -11.63 2.83 29.93
N LYS A 289 -10.30 2.82 29.91
CA LYS A 289 -9.51 2.03 30.88
C LYS A 289 -9.40 2.81 32.19
N ASP A 290 -9.68 2.16 33.31
CA ASP A 290 -9.78 2.79 34.63
C ASP A 290 -8.44 3.36 35.14
N GLU A 291 -7.31 2.77 34.73
CA GLU A 291 -5.98 3.16 35.22
C GLU A 291 -5.43 4.46 34.61
N ASP A 292 -5.76 4.75 33.34
CA ASP A 292 -5.15 5.86 32.57
C ASP A 292 -6.15 6.96 32.15
N ALA A 293 -7.46 6.77 32.43
CA ALA A 293 -8.55 7.61 31.92
C ALA A 293 -8.57 7.80 30.38
N ARG A 294 -7.79 7.01 29.64
CA ARG A 294 -7.71 7.03 28.18
C ARG A 294 -8.80 6.16 27.57
N TRP A 295 -9.38 6.66 26.48
CA TRP A 295 -10.32 5.90 25.66
C TRP A 295 -9.54 4.99 24.70
N SER A 296 -9.97 3.74 24.63
CA SER A 296 -9.54 2.74 23.67
C SER A 296 -10.68 2.48 22.69
N PHE A 297 -10.41 2.52 21.38
CA PHE A 297 -11.42 2.33 20.35
C PHE A 297 -11.20 1.06 19.54
N ASN A 298 -12.27 0.32 19.30
CA ASN A 298 -12.26 -0.78 18.33
C ASN A 298 -12.53 -0.21 16.93
N THR A 299 -11.48 -0.11 16.12
CA THR A 299 -11.50 0.45 14.76
C THR A 299 -11.58 -0.60 13.67
N GLY A 300 -11.68 -1.90 13.99
CA GLY A 300 -11.62 -2.98 12.97
C GLY A 300 -12.74 -2.93 11.93
N LYS A 301 -13.88 -2.30 12.23
CA LYS A 301 -14.97 -2.07 11.26
C LYS A 301 -14.68 -0.98 10.22
N LEU A 302 -13.63 -0.18 10.44
CA LEU A 302 -13.19 0.87 9.52
C LEU A 302 -12.24 0.33 8.44
N ASP A 303 -11.81 -0.92 8.61
CA ASP A 303 -10.87 -1.59 7.73
C ASP A 303 -11.60 -2.16 6.50
N PRO A 304 -10.97 -2.12 5.32
CA PRO A 304 -11.54 -2.69 4.12
C PRO A 304 -11.67 -4.21 4.28
N PRO A 305 -12.77 -4.83 3.83
CA PRO A 305 -12.87 -6.28 3.76
C PRO A 305 -11.78 -6.86 2.85
N VAL A 306 -11.13 -7.93 3.30
CA VAL A 306 -10.01 -8.59 2.59
C VAL A 306 -10.36 -9.00 1.15
N GLY A 307 -11.61 -9.37 0.89
CA GLY A 307 -12.09 -9.81 -0.42
C GLY A 307 -12.57 -8.70 -1.38
N LEU A 308 -12.46 -7.42 -1.02
CA LEU A 308 -12.88 -6.28 -1.87
C LEU A 308 -11.71 -5.55 -2.55
N VAL A 309 -10.51 -6.07 -2.38
CA VAL A 309 -9.27 -5.45 -2.87
C VAL A 309 -8.65 -6.36 -3.92
N ASP A 310 -9.06 -6.18 -5.18
CA ASP A 310 -8.49 -6.92 -6.31
C ASP A 310 -7.36 -6.14 -7.02
N ASP A 311 -7.17 -4.87 -6.68
CA ASP A 311 -6.22 -3.99 -7.35
C ASP A 311 -4.83 -4.11 -6.72
N VAL A 312 -3.82 -4.41 -7.54
CA VAL A 312 -2.42 -4.46 -7.08
C VAL A 312 -1.97 -3.11 -6.54
N GLU A 313 -2.50 -2.02 -7.09
CA GLU A 313 -2.20 -0.66 -6.65
C GLU A 313 -2.70 -0.38 -5.22
N TYR A 314 -3.62 -1.17 -4.65
CA TYR A 314 -4.06 -0.98 -3.27
C TYR A 314 -3.24 -1.81 -2.28
N TRP A 315 -2.50 -1.14 -1.41
CA TRP A 315 -1.59 -1.79 -0.45
C TRP A 315 -2.20 -1.92 0.95
N GLY A 316 -3.47 -1.56 1.13
CA GLY A 316 -4.17 -1.67 2.41
C GLY A 316 -3.72 -0.63 3.43
N GLN A 317 -3.66 -1.05 4.69
CA GLN A 317 -3.24 -0.17 5.77
C GLN A 317 -1.75 0.17 5.66
N ARG A 318 -1.46 1.46 5.86
CA ARG A 318 -0.11 1.97 5.97
C ARG A 318 0.42 1.66 7.37
N TYR A 319 1.21 0.60 7.47
CA TYR A 319 2.08 0.39 8.62
C TYR A 319 3.32 1.29 8.49
N HIS A 320 3.86 1.73 9.62
CA HIS A 320 5.19 2.32 9.64
C HIS A 320 6.18 1.19 9.35
N PHE A 321 6.53 1.02 8.08
CA PHE A 321 7.65 0.16 7.71
C PHE A 321 8.89 0.76 8.37
N GLY A 322 9.53 0.00 9.26
CA GLY A 322 10.69 0.47 10.01
C GLY A 322 11.85 0.86 9.10
N THR A 323 12.98 1.24 9.68
CA THR A 323 14.21 1.55 8.92
C THR A 323 14.73 0.38 8.09
N GLY A 324 14.18 -0.84 8.25
CA GLY A 324 14.42 -1.98 7.37
C GLY A 324 13.12 -2.55 6.80
N PHE A 325 12.73 -2.15 5.59
CA PHE A 325 11.53 -2.69 4.93
C PHE A 325 11.56 -4.22 4.79
N VAL A 326 12.68 -4.80 4.32
CA VAL A 326 12.85 -6.25 4.11
C VAL A 326 13.12 -7.01 5.41
N ALA A 327 13.82 -6.38 6.37
CA ALA A 327 14.31 -7.07 7.56
C ALA A 327 13.47 -6.85 8.84
N SER A 328 12.69 -5.78 8.92
CA SER A 328 11.98 -5.38 10.15
C SER A 328 10.45 -5.36 10.01
N THR A 329 9.93 -5.71 8.84
CA THR A 329 8.49 -5.72 8.57
C THR A 329 7.91 -7.13 8.74
N THR A 330 6.89 -7.28 9.58
CA THR A 330 6.16 -8.53 9.79
C THR A 330 4.99 -8.70 8.82
N THR A 331 4.47 -7.60 8.25
CA THR A 331 3.32 -7.59 7.35
C THR A 331 3.64 -6.82 6.06
N TYR A 332 3.59 -7.51 4.91
CA TYR A 332 3.76 -6.89 3.60
C TYR A 332 2.43 -6.63 2.90
N PRO A 333 2.34 -5.64 2.00
CA PRO A 333 1.22 -5.50 1.09
C PRO A 333 0.88 -6.82 0.42
N TRP A 334 -0.43 -7.10 0.32
CA TRP A 334 -1.00 -8.31 -0.26
C TRP A 334 -0.70 -9.62 0.48
N MET A 335 0.09 -9.60 1.57
CA MET A 335 0.30 -10.80 2.39
C MET A 335 -1.01 -11.16 3.12
N PRO A 336 -1.45 -12.43 3.11
CA PRO A 336 -2.65 -12.83 3.83
C PRO A 336 -2.50 -12.58 5.34
N ALA A 337 -3.51 -11.97 5.97
CA ALA A 337 -3.52 -11.61 7.38
C ALA A 337 -3.27 -12.80 8.34
N THR A 338 -3.60 -14.02 7.91
CA THR A 338 -3.41 -15.25 8.69
C THR A 338 -1.97 -15.75 8.75
N VAL A 339 -1.08 -15.27 7.88
CA VAL A 339 0.36 -15.61 7.94
C VAL A 339 1.08 -14.76 9.00
N SER A 340 0.48 -13.64 9.43
CA SER A 340 1.05 -12.69 10.39
C SER A 340 0.10 -12.38 11.56
N ASN A 341 -0.54 -13.39 12.13
CA ASN A 341 -1.06 -13.16 13.48
C ASN A 341 0.15 -12.92 14.38
N ASP A 342 0.28 -11.70 14.90
CA ASP A 342 1.20 -11.30 15.97
C ASP A 342 0.87 -12.00 17.32
N ASP A 343 0.00 -13.03 17.30
CA ASP A 343 -0.14 -13.94 18.42
C ASP A 343 1.10 -14.83 18.41
N ASP A 344 1.90 -14.75 19.47
CA ASP A 344 3.20 -15.37 19.77
C ASP A 344 3.36 -16.88 19.50
N ASP A 345 2.41 -17.54 18.84
CA ASP A 345 2.47 -18.95 18.47
C ASP A 345 2.95 -19.11 17.03
N ILE A 346 4.23 -18.84 16.81
CA ILE A 346 4.96 -19.55 15.75
C ILE A 346 5.01 -21.02 16.21
N PRO A 347 4.45 -21.99 15.46
CA PRO A 347 4.48 -23.39 15.86
C PRO A 347 5.86 -23.98 15.56
N PHE A 348 6.89 -23.58 16.30
CA PHE A 348 8.18 -24.26 16.41
C PHE A 348 8.79 -24.08 17.81
#